data_AF-A0A8S1V5V3-F1
#
_entry.id   AF-A0A8S1V5V3-F1
#
_cell.length_a   1.000
_cell.length_b   1.000
_cell.length_c   1.000
_cell.angle_alpha   90.00
_cell.angle_beta   90.00
_cell.angle_gamma   90.00
#
_symmetry.space_group_name_H-M   'P 1'
#
loop_
_entity.id
_entity.type
_entity.pdbx_description
1 polymer ?
#
loop_
_entity_poly.entity_id
_entity_poly.type
_entity_poly.pdbx_seq_one_letter_code
_entity_poly.pdbx_strand_id
1 'polypeptide(L)'
;MLNSGGHSIDFEGFITQRLSEDKLLMVPEEVSAQIPPRVALEVHTMQNKVKKLKSIKMAKLPSKSQFILELSENSVYRELLGSIEDLERNELKKAKSRLLKIIASSKEEIKEAQTKIEEKQLSVICIQAFYYLSKVQQSEGLIEEAIATQNMILQNFDIADLHIKGQLMLSLGNLYRILLKFQEAAKNFYQALILYERLNWKVQQADCLLQLGIVYALLNDYEPAKLITYEALEIYRDNIIENNIKVGKAYYTLGKIFYYSKAFEVATEYLLKSLKIHSDYYQNDYDFNFVKIYNLLGIVYQVQHQLDIAIDYFTLAVRCYRGSFDAQLGQILNNIGVAYLGLKELELASDFFNNADQVYSVYFEQTNILRKRVKLNLESIKVHQ
;
A
#
# COMPACT_ATOMS: atom_id res chain seq x y z
N MET A 1 41.15 21.30 -5.77
CA MET A 1 40.87 19.86 -5.73
C MET A 1 40.22 19.57 -4.39
N LEU A 2 38.89 19.53 -4.33
CA LEU A 2 38.13 19.30 -3.10
C LEU A 2 37.42 17.95 -3.20
N ASN A 3 37.55 17.20 -2.10
CA ASN A 3 37.33 15.78 -1.94
C ASN A 3 35.93 15.30 -2.32
N SER A 4 35.90 14.29 -3.18
CA SER A 4 34.81 13.32 -3.30
C SER A 4 34.82 12.38 -2.08
N GLY A 5 34.36 12.88 -0.94
CA GLY A 5 34.10 12.09 0.26
C GLY A 5 32.73 11.43 0.16
N GLY A 6 32.68 10.24 -0.44
CA GLY A 6 31.51 9.37 -0.36
C GLY A 6 31.32 8.90 1.08
N HIS A 7 30.47 9.61 1.85
CA HIS A 7 29.92 9.06 3.08
C HIS A 7 29.00 7.89 2.69
N SER A 8 29.53 6.67 2.75
CA SER A 8 28.70 5.48 2.88
C SER A 8 27.85 5.66 4.13
N ILE A 9 26.54 5.82 3.95
CA ILE A 9 25.59 5.79 5.06
C ILE A 9 25.69 4.38 5.64
N ASP A 10 26.17 4.27 6.88
CA ASP A 10 26.29 3.02 7.61
C ASP A 10 24.91 2.57 8.09
N PHE A 11 24.14 1.96 7.19
CA PHE A 11 22.81 1.45 7.50
C PHE A 11 22.84 0.37 8.57
N GLU A 12 23.84 -0.51 8.51
CA GLU A 12 24.03 -1.55 9.52
C GLU A 12 24.38 -0.93 10.87
N GLY A 13 25.26 0.08 10.91
CA GLY A 13 25.58 0.83 12.12
C GLY A 13 24.39 1.60 12.69
N PHE A 14 23.52 2.21 11.87
CA PHE A 14 22.29 2.85 12.35
C PHE A 14 21.33 1.84 12.97
N ILE A 15 21.08 0.70 12.30
CA ILE A 15 20.24 -0.36 12.86
C ILE A 15 20.88 -0.92 14.13
N THR A 16 22.18 -1.20 14.11
CA THR A 16 22.91 -1.73 15.25
C THR A 16 22.90 -0.74 16.41
N GLN A 17 22.97 0.57 16.14
CA GLN A 17 22.82 1.62 17.14
C GLN A 17 21.39 1.64 17.70
N ARG A 18 20.36 1.62 16.85
CA ARG A 18 18.95 1.57 17.31
C ARG A 18 18.63 0.26 18.04
N LEU A 19 19.31 -0.84 17.72
CA LEU A 19 19.23 -2.15 18.38
C LEU A 19 20.04 -2.22 19.68
N SER A 20 21.15 -1.47 19.79
CA SER A 20 22.06 -1.47 20.94
C SER A 20 21.79 -0.36 21.96
N GLU A 21 21.04 0.68 21.57
CA GLU A 21 20.41 1.62 22.51
C GLU A 21 19.31 0.86 23.26
N ASP A 22 19.70 0.27 24.40
CA ASP A 22 18.95 -0.52 25.39
C ASP A 22 17.62 0.12 25.86
N LYS A 23 16.63 0.22 24.96
CA LYS A 23 15.22 0.55 25.27
C LYS A 23 14.19 -0.24 24.48
N LEU A 24 14.59 -1.17 23.61
CA LEU A 24 13.68 -2.01 22.84
C LEU A 24 13.78 -3.51 23.14
N LEU A 25 14.56 -3.89 24.15
CA LEU A 25 14.46 -5.18 24.82
C LEU A 25 13.22 -5.19 25.73
N MET A 26 12.07 -5.25 25.09
CA MET A 26 10.89 -6.01 25.48
C MET A 26 9.91 -5.87 24.31
N VAL A 27 9.83 -6.88 23.44
CA VAL A 27 8.49 -7.35 23.09
C VAL A 27 7.89 -7.65 24.47
N PRO A 28 6.85 -6.95 24.94
CA PRO A 28 6.35 -7.23 26.28
C PRO A 28 6.04 -8.73 26.35
N GLU A 29 6.68 -9.45 27.27
CA GLU A 29 6.29 -10.80 27.67
C GLU A 29 4.87 -10.82 28.27
N GLU A 30 4.18 -9.68 28.30
CA GLU A 30 2.76 -9.48 28.64
C GLU A 30 1.77 -9.90 27.55
N VAL A 31 2.17 -10.78 26.61
CA VAL A 31 1.22 -11.49 25.73
C VAL A 31 1.05 -12.97 26.13
N SER A 32 1.65 -13.43 27.25
CA SER A 32 1.54 -14.85 27.65
C SER A 32 1.04 -15.18 29.06
N ALA A 33 0.77 -14.21 29.94
CA ALA A 33 0.15 -14.53 31.23
C ALA A 33 -0.73 -13.39 31.78
N GLN A 34 -1.97 -13.74 32.11
CA GLN A 34 -3.03 -12.91 32.71
C GLN A 34 -3.75 -11.96 31.76
N ILE A 35 -4.65 -12.55 30.98
CA ILE A 35 -5.82 -11.86 30.41
C ILE A 35 -6.55 -11.16 31.57
N PRO A 36 -6.66 -9.82 31.61
CA PRO A 36 -7.50 -9.15 32.59
C PRO A 36 -8.94 -9.65 32.37
N PRO A 37 -9.70 -10.01 33.40
CA PRO A 37 -11.09 -10.50 33.26
C PRO A 37 -12.00 -9.58 32.42
N ARG A 38 -11.61 -8.30 32.27
CA ARG A 38 -12.25 -7.31 31.41
C ARG A 38 -12.04 -7.53 29.90
N VAL A 39 -10.88 -8.03 29.46
CA VAL A 39 -10.60 -8.32 28.04
C VAL A 39 -11.19 -9.66 27.60
N ALA A 40 -11.21 -10.67 28.48
CA ALA A 40 -12.01 -11.87 28.24
C ALA A 40 -13.50 -11.53 28.13
N LEU A 41 -14.00 -10.60 28.97
CA LEU A 41 -15.37 -10.12 28.87
C LEU A 41 -15.59 -9.31 27.59
N GLU A 42 -14.68 -8.44 27.16
CA GLU A 42 -14.80 -7.67 25.92
C GLU A 42 -14.65 -8.52 24.64
N VAL A 43 -13.75 -9.52 24.63
CA VAL A 43 -13.63 -10.50 23.55
C VAL A 43 -14.85 -11.41 23.53
N HIS A 44 -15.38 -11.84 24.68
CA HIS A 44 -16.62 -12.62 24.74
C HIS A 44 -17.85 -11.77 24.38
N THR A 45 -17.82 -10.45 24.66
CA THR A 45 -18.85 -9.47 24.28
C THR A 45 -18.75 -9.10 22.80
N MET A 46 -17.54 -9.07 22.22
CA MET A 46 -17.27 -8.88 20.79
C MET A 46 -17.58 -10.14 19.99
N GLN A 47 -17.24 -11.33 20.49
CA GLN A 47 -17.66 -12.62 19.92
C GLN A 47 -19.17 -12.82 20.03
N ASN A 48 -19.80 -12.36 21.11
CA ASN A 48 -21.26 -12.33 21.23
C ASN A 48 -21.89 -11.24 20.36
N LYS A 49 -21.25 -10.08 20.13
CA LYS A 49 -21.68 -9.07 19.14
C LYS A 49 -21.47 -9.54 17.71
N VAL A 50 -20.43 -10.32 17.42
CA VAL A 50 -20.18 -10.98 16.12
C VAL A 50 -21.17 -12.12 15.91
N LYS A 51 -21.50 -12.93 16.94
CA LYS A 51 -22.64 -13.86 16.90
C LYS A 51 -23.98 -13.12 16.75
N LYS A 52 -24.13 -11.95 17.36
CA LYS A 52 -25.32 -11.10 17.23
C LYS A 52 -25.41 -10.48 15.83
N LEU A 53 -24.29 -10.09 15.23
CA LEU A 53 -24.15 -9.62 13.83
C LEU A 53 -24.37 -10.77 12.83
N LYS A 54 -23.94 -12.00 13.15
CA LYS A 54 -24.33 -13.21 12.41
C LYS A 54 -25.83 -13.54 12.55
N SER A 55 -26.46 -13.16 13.66
CA SER A 55 -27.90 -13.40 13.93
C SER A 55 -28.84 -12.27 13.50
N ILE A 56 -28.32 -11.07 13.28
CA ILE A 56 -28.98 -10.00 12.54
C ILE A 56 -28.92 -10.47 11.08
N LYS A 57 -29.92 -11.27 10.70
CA LYS A 57 -30.19 -11.75 9.34
C LYS A 57 -29.60 -10.78 8.31
N MET A 58 -28.71 -11.21 7.41
CA MET A 58 -29.07 -11.99 6.21
C MET A 58 -30.46 -11.63 5.64
N ALA A 59 -30.87 -10.38 5.76
CA ALA A 59 -32.07 -9.83 5.15
C ALA A 59 -31.62 -8.91 4.02
N LYS A 60 -31.78 -9.42 2.79
CA LYS A 60 -31.49 -8.78 1.49
C LYS A 60 -30.00 -8.67 1.12
N LEU A 61 -29.27 -9.77 1.22
CA LEU A 61 -28.23 -10.05 0.25
C LEU A 61 -28.90 -10.78 -0.93
N PRO A 62 -28.66 -10.39 -2.20
CA PRO A 62 -29.04 -11.22 -3.34
C PRO A 62 -28.49 -12.63 -3.08
N SER A 63 -29.26 -13.67 -3.40
CA SER A 63 -28.77 -15.04 -3.21
C SER A 63 -27.41 -15.20 -3.90
N LYS A 64 -26.56 -16.07 -3.37
CA LYS A 64 -25.25 -16.45 -3.94
C LYS A 64 -25.31 -16.62 -5.48
N SER A 65 -26.42 -17.11 -6.00
CA SER A 65 -26.74 -17.27 -7.43
C SER A 65 -27.14 -15.99 -8.18
N GLN A 66 -27.85 -15.05 -7.55
CA GLN A 66 -28.35 -13.83 -8.18
C GLN A 66 -27.25 -12.76 -8.33
N PHE A 67 -26.27 -12.77 -7.42
CA PHE A 67 -25.07 -11.93 -7.50
C PHE A 67 -24.07 -12.38 -8.58
N ILE A 68 -24.04 -13.68 -8.90
CA ILE A 68 -23.20 -14.26 -9.96
C ILE A 68 -23.69 -13.82 -11.35
N LEU A 69 -25.01 -13.69 -11.55
CA LEU A 69 -25.63 -13.26 -12.80
C LEU A 69 -25.43 -11.76 -13.11
N GLU A 70 -25.46 -10.89 -12.10
CA GLU A 70 -25.31 -9.44 -12.29
C GLU A 70 -23.89 -9.02 -12.75
N LEU A 71 -22.87 -9.79 -12.39
CA LEU A 71 -21.48 -9.53 -12.80
C LEU A 71 -21.19 -10.03 -14.22
N SER A 72 -21.86 -11.09 -14.68
CA SER A 72 -21.60 -11.70 -15.99
C SER A 72 -22.23 -10.96 -17.18
N GLU A 73 -23.31 -10.20 -16.97
CA GLU A 73 -24.15 -9.68 -18.07
C GLU A 73 -24.03 -8.17 -18.35
N ASN A 74 -23.20 -7.42 -17.63
CA ASN A 74 -23.22 -5.96 -17.72
C ASN A 74 -22.51 -5.43 -19.00
N SER A 75 -23.25 -5.37 -20.11
CA SER A 75 -22.82 -4.84 -21.41
C SER A 75 -22.50 -3.34 -21.38
N VAL A 76 -23.21 -2.59 -20.53
CA VAL A 76 -22.95 -1.17 -20.25
C VAL A 76 -21.55 -0.96 -19.68
N TYR A 77 -21.06 -1.92 -18.89
CA TYR A 77 -19.72 -1.90 -18.31
C TYR A 77 -18.61 -1.96 -19.36
N ARG A 78 -18.79 -2.74 -20.43
CA ARG A 78 -17.79 -2.88 -21.51
C ARG A 78 -17.72 -1.63 -22.40
N GLU A 79 -18.85 -1.01 -22.70
CA GLU A 79 -18.90 0.21 -23.53
C GLU A 79 -18.45 1.47 -22.77
N LEU A 80 -18.72 1.56 -21.46
CA LEU A 80 -18.25 2.67 -20.63
C LEU A 80 -16.71 2.67 -20.50
N LEU A 81 -16.09 1.50 -20.32
CA LEU A 81 -14.63 1.35 -20.20
C LEU A 81 -13.90 1.82 -21.47
N GLY A 82 -14.37 1.41 -22.66
CA GLY A 82 -13.76 1.85 -23.92
C GLY A 82 -13.89 3.36 -24.16
N SER A 83 -15.03 3.94 -23.80
CA SER A 83 -15.31 5.37 -24.01
C SER A 83 -14.55 6.28 -23.02
N ILE A 84 -14.38 5.83 -21.78
CA ILE A 84 -13.65 6.54 -20.73
C ILE A 84 -12.14 6.46 -20.99
N GLU A 85 -11.61 5.32 -21.41
CA GLU A 85 -10.17 5.16 -21.75
C GLU A 85 -9.75 6.08 -22.90
N ASP A 86 -10.59 6.25 -23.92
CA ASP A 86 -10.30 7.13 -25.07
C ASP A 86 -10.42 8.63 -24.71
N LEU A 87 -11.36 9.00 -23.83
CA LEU A 87 -11.52 10.37 -23.32
C LEU A 87 -10.36 10.76 -22.39
N GLU A 88 -9.98 9.88 -21.46
CA GLU A 88 -8.87 10.11 -20.53
C GLU A 88 -7.54 10.20 -21.29
N ARG A 89 -7.27 9.30 -22.25
CA ARG A 89 -6.03 9.37 -23.07
C ARG A 89 -5.94 10.66 -23.87
N ASN A 90 -7.04 11.17 -24.42
CA ASN A 90 -7.04 12.40 -25.21
C ASN A 90 -6.91 13.65 -24.36
N GLU A 91 -7.60 13.74 -23.22
CA GLU A 91 -7.49 14.90 -22.33
C GLU A 91 -6.14 14.93 -21.60
N LEU A 92 -5.57 13.77 -21.22
CA LEU A 92 -4.23 13.69 -20.64
C LEU A 92 -3.15 14.09 -21.66
N LYS A 93 -3.26 13.66 -22.93
CA LYS A 93 -2.35 14.09 -24.02
C LYS A 93 -2.43 15.60 -24.27
N LYS A 94 -3.63 16.18 -24.26
CA LYS A 94 -3.83 17.63 -24.40
C LYS A 94 -3.28 18.38 -23.20
N ALA A 95 -3.53 17.91 -21.98
CA ALA A 95 -2.99 18.47 -20.75
C ALA A 95 -1.45 18.41 -20.72
N LYS A 96 -0.86 17.28 -21.14
CA LYS A 96 0.59 17.09 -21.31
C LYS A 96 1.19 18.03 -22.34
N SER A 97 0.55 18.19 -23.50
CA SER A 97 1.00 19.16 -24.52
C SER A 97 0.93 20.60 -24.01
N ARG A 98 -0.12 20.95 -23.26
CA ARG A 98 -0.25 22.26 -22.61
C ARG A 98 0.83 22.48 -21.55
N LEU A 99 1.05 21.51 -20.66
CA LEU A 99 2.08 21.58 -19.61
C LEU A 99 3.50 21.64 -20.20
N LEU A 100 3.82 20.85 -21.22
CA LEU A 100 5.12 20.90 -21.89
C LEU A 100 5.35 22.22 -22.64
N LYS A 101 4.30 22.78 -23.26
CA LYS A 101 4.35 24.12 -23.86
C LYS A 101 4.55 25.20 -22.80
N ILE A 102 3.82 25.13 -21.68
CA ILE A 102 3.98 26.03 -20.54
C ILE A 102 5.39 25.92 -19.96
N ILE A 103 5.94 24.71 -19.82
CA ILE A 103 7.31 24.48 -19.33
C ILE A 103 8.34 25.04 -20.32
N ALA A 104 8.13 24.90 -21.63
CA ALA A 104 9.03 25.41 -22.66
C ALA A 104 8.98 26.94 -22.78
N SER A 105 7.80 27.54 -22.81
CA SER A 105 7.63 29.01 -22.78
C SER A 105 8.14 29.58 -21.47
N SER A 106 7.88 28.90 -20.35
CA SER A 106 8.45 29.29 -19.06
C SER A 106 9.97 29.20 -19.08
N LYS A 107 10.62 28.26 -19.79
CA LYS A 107 12.09 28.21 -19.84
C LYS A 107 12.72 29.43 -20.52
N GLU A 108 12.08 29.97 -21.55
CA GLU A 108 12.55 31.18 -22.25
C GLU A 108 12.20 32.45 -21.47
N GLU A 109 10.96 32.56 -20.95
CA GLU A 109 10.51 33.65 -20.08
C GLU A 109 11.27 33.68 -18.74
N ILE A 110 11.62 32.52 -18.18
CA ILE A 110 12.49 32.37 -17.00
C ILE A 110 13.90 32.86 -17.32
N LYS A 111 14.40 32.69 -18.54
CA LYS A 111 15.73 33.17 -18.95
C LYS A 111 15.78 34.69 -19.09
N GLU A 112 14.69 35.30 -19.55
CA GLU A 112 14.52 36.76 -19.56
C GLU A 112 14.23 37.32 -18.16
N ALA A 113 13.39 36.66 -17.36
CA ALA A 113 13.06 37.06 -15.98
C ALA A 113 14.22 36.84 -14.99
N GLN A 114 15.11 35.88 -15.24
CA GLN A 114 16.36 35.60 -14.52
C GLN A 114 17.28 36.82 -14.44
N THR A 115 17.20 37.74 -15.42
CA THR A 115 18.01 38.96 -15.41
C THR A 115 17.44 40.08 -14.53
N LYS A 116 16.19 39.96 -14.02
CA LYS A 116 15.48 41.10 -13.43
C LYS A 116 14.90 40.89 -12.03
N ILE A 117 14.64 39.68 -11.54
CA ILE A 117 13.86 39.48 -10.29
C ILE A 117 14.39 38.31 -9.44
N GLU A 118 14.89 38.61 -8.24
CA GLU A 118 14.88 37.77 -7.01
C GLU A 118 15.19 36.25 -7.13
N GLU A 119 16.47 35.88 -7.02
CA GLU A 119 16.98 34.48 -7.05
C GLU A 119 16.29 33.48 -6.09
N LYS A 120 15.69 33.94 -4.98
CA LYS A 120 15.09 33.03 -3.96
C LYS A 120 13.64 32.65 -4.23
N GLN A 121 12.80 33.53 -4.76
CA GLN A 121 11.40 33.18 -5.04
C GLN A 121 11.30 32.30 -6.28
N LEU A 122 12.17 32.53 -7.26
CA LEU A 122 12.21 31.74 -8.49
C LEU A 122 12.65 30.28 -8.24
N SER A 123 13.59 30.04 -7.31
CA SER A 123 14.05 28.67 -6.99
C SER A 123 12.95 27.83 -6.35
N VAL A 124 12.16 28.39 -5.43
CA VAL A 124 11.05 27.69 -4.77
C VAL A 124 9.95 27.32 -5.78
N ILE A 125 9.55 28.25 -6.65
CA ILE A 125 8.55 27.98 -7.70
C ILE A 125 9.05 26.89 -8.66
N CYS A 126 10.32 26.94 -9.06
CA CYS A 126 10.92 25.90 -9.91
C CYS A 126 10.92 24.53 -9.23
N ILE A 127 11.35 24.44 -7.97
CA ILE A 127 11.35 23.20 -7.18
C ILE A 127 9.93 22.61 -7.12
N GLN A 128 8.93 23.44 -6.84
CA GLN A 128 7.55 22.99 -6.74
C GLN A 128 7.00 22.52 -8.10
N ALA A 129 7.29 23.23 -9.19
CA ALA A 129 6.88 22.84 -10.54
C ALA A 129 7.49 21.48 -10.95
N PHE A 130 8.79 21.28 -10.73
CA PHE A 130 9.45 20.00 -11.03
C PHE A 130 8.98 18.88 -10.09
N TYR A 131 8.66 19.19 -8.84
CA TYR A 131 8.05 18.21 -7.93
C TYR A 131 6.71 17.72 -8.48
N TYR A 132 5.82 18.63 -8.91
CA TYR A 132 4.55 18.22 -9.53
C TYR A 132 4.76 17.46 -10.84
N LEU A 133 5.73 17.85 -11.67
CA LEU A 133 6.08 17.08 -12.88
C LEU A 133 6.47 15.64 -12.51
N SER A 134 7.30 15.45 -11.47
CA SER A 134 7.68 14.11 -11.02
C SER A 134 6.48 13.29 -10.52
N LYS A 135 5.47 13.93 -9.92
CA LYS A 135 4.23 13.27 -9.50
C LYS A 135 3.36 12.85 -10.68
N VAL A 136 3.28 13.69 -11.72
CA VAL A 136 2.60 13.34 -12.97
C VAL A 136 3.32 12.17 -13.65
N GLN A 137 4.64 12.24 -13.80
CA GLN A 137 5.46 11.14 -14.34
C GLN A 137 5.26 9.84 -13.56
N GLN A 138 5.22 9.92 -12.22
CA GLN A 138 4.92 8.78 -11.36
C GLN A 138 3.54 8.18 -11.67
N SER A 139 2.50 9.01 -11.82
CA SER A 139 1.15 8.55 -12.14
C SER A 139 1.03 7.94 -13.55
N GLU A 140 1.86 8.39 -14.49
CA GLU A 140 1.95 7.82 -15.85
C GLU A 140 2.79 6.54 -15.90
N GLY A 141 3.36 6.09 -14.77
CA GLY A 141 4.26 4.92 -14.73
C GLY A 141 5.67 5.20 -15.27
N LEU A 142 6.00 6.45 -15.58
CA LEU A 142 7.33 6.91 -16.02
C LEU A 142 8.26 7.09 -14.80
N ILE A 143 8.45 6.00 -14.04
CA ILE A 143 9.11 6.05 -12.73
C ILE A 143 10.57 6.50 -12.83
N GLU A 144 11.31 6.07 -13.86
CA GLU A 144 12.70 6.48 -14.08
C GLU A 144 12.83 7.97 -14.41
N GLU A 145 11.91 8.52 -15.21
CA GLU A 145 11.87 9.96 -15.49
C GLU A 145 11.53 10.76 -14.23
N ALA A 146 10.58 10.28 -13.42
CA ALA A 146 10.25 10.90 -12.14
C ALA A 146 11.47 10.97 -11.20
N ILE A 147 12.27 9.89 -11.16
CA ILE A 147 13.52 9.83 -10.40
C ILE A 147 14.54 10.83 -10.96
N ALA A 148 14.71 10.88 -12.28
CA ALA A 148 15.61 11.83 -12.93
C ALA A 148 15.23 13.29 -12.61
N THR A 149 13.94 13.63 -12.67
CA THR A 149 13.42 14.94 -12.30
C THR A 149 13.72 15.27 -10.84
N GLN A 150 13.51 14.33 -9.90
CA GLN A 150 13.79 14.58 -8.48
C GLN A 150 15.28 14.69 -8.17
N ASN A 151 16.13 13.89 -8.81
CA ASN A 151 17.58 14.02 -8.68
C ASN A 151 18.08 15.36 -9.24
N MET A 152 17.53 15.81 -10.36
CA MET A 152 17.82 17.13 -10.91
C MET A 152 17.47 18.25 -9.93
N ILE A 153 16.32 18.17 -9.25
CA ILE A 153 15.93 19.14 -8.20
C ILE A 153 17.00 19.16 -7.09
N LEU A 154 17.37 18.00 -6.57
CA LEU A 154 18.32 17.89 -5.45
C LEU A 154 19.76 18.29 -5.80
N GLN A 155 20.15 18.21 -7.07
CA GLN A 155 21.50 18.56 -7.55
C GLN A 155 21.64 20.03 -7.95
N ASN A 156 20.61 20.61 -8.58
CA ASN A 156 20.71 21.92 -9.21
C ASN A 156 20.16 23.07 -8.36
N PHE A 157 19.41 22.77 -7.29
CA PHE A 157 18.83 23.78 -6.41
C PHE A 157 19.39 23.65 -5.00
N ASP A 158 19.84 24.78 -4.44
CA ASP A 158 20.17 24.86 -3.02
C ASP A 158 18.90 24.99 -2.18
N ILE A 159 18.43 23.85 -1.67
CA ILE A 159 17.20 23.76 -0.89
C ILE A 159 17.54 23.98 0.59
N ALA A 160 17.47 25.24 1.02
CA ALA A 160 17.69 25.63 2.42
C ALA A 160 16.60 25.11 3.36
N ASP A 161 15.37 24.96 2.86
CA ASP A 161 14.24 24.42 3.63
C ASP A 161 14.39 22.90 3.82
N LEU A 162 14.75 22.49 5.03
CA LEU A 162 14.94 21.08 5.39
C LEU A 162 13.65 20.26 5.25
N HIS A 163 12.47 20.87 5.41
CA HIS A 163 11.21 20.18 5.22
C HIS A 163 10.99 19.84 3.75
N ILE A 164 11.15 20.82 2.85
CA ILE A 164 11.02 20.58 1.40
C ILE A 164 12.02 19.51 0.96
N LYS A 165 13.26 19.59 1.45
CA LYS A 165 14.29 18.58 1.17
C LYS A 165 13.90 17.19 1.67
N GLY A 166 13.35 17.10 2.89
CA GLY A 166 12.85 15.86 3.46
C GLY A 166 11.67 15.27 2.69
N GLN A 167 10.75 16.09 2.18
CA GLN A 167 9.64 15.65 1.33
C GLN A 167 10.13 15.09 -0.01
N LEU A 168 11.12 15.75 -0.63
CA LEU A 168 11.74 15.27 -1.87
C LEU A 168 12.40 13.91 -1.66
N MET A 169 13.18 13.75 -0.59
CA MET A 169 13.80 12.48 -0.23
C MET A 169 12.77 11.38 0.06
N LEU A 170 11.72 11.66 0.83
CA LEU A 170 10.60 10.72 1.01
C LEU A 170 9.95 10.31 -0.30
N SER A 171 9.76 11.25 -1.23
CA SER A 171 9.19 10.93 -2.53
C SER A 171 10.14 10.08 -3.36
N LEU A 172 11.43 10.40 -3.35
CA LEU A 172 12.45 9.70 -4.12
C LEU A 172 12.62 8.27 -3.63
N GLY A 173 12.60 8.06 -2.30
CA GLY A 173 12.61 6.73 -1.70
C GLY A 173 11.40 5.89 -2.12
N ASN A 174 10.23 6.50 -2.24
CA ASN A 174 9.04 5.82 -2.75
C ASN A 174 9.18 5.40 -4.23
N LEU A 175 9.78 6.26 -5.07
CA LEU A 175 10.02 5.92 -6.48
C LEU A 175 11.03 4.76 -6.61
N TYR A 176 12.12 4.79 -5.84
CA TYR A 176 13.07 3.68 -5.79
C TYR A 176 12.43 2.37 -5.30
N ARG A 177 11.54 2.45 -4.31
CA ARG A 177 10.78 1.29 -3.82
C ARG A 177 9.88 0.70 -4.91
N ILE A 178 9.26 1.52 -5.76
CA ILE A 178 8.45 1.06 -6.90
C ILE A 178 9.33 0.31 -7.92
N LEU A 179 10.56 0.77 -8.16
CA LEU A 179 11.54 0.07 -9.01
C LEU A 179 12.23 -1.12 -8.34
N LEU A 180 11.78 -1.52 -7.14
CA LEU A 180 12.40 -2.60 -6.35
C LEU A 180 13.86 -2.34 -5.96
N LYS A 181 14.32 -1.08 -6.05
CA LYS A 181 15.64 -0.60 -5.64
C LYS A 181 15.62 -0.28 -4.15
N PHE A 182 15.56 -1.35 -3.34
CA PHE A 182 15.28 -1.24 -1.91
C PHE A 182 16.39 -0.55 -1.11
N GLN A 183 17.65 -0.71 -1.49
CA GLN A 183 18.76 -0.04 -0.81
C GLN A 183 18.73 1.49 -1.03
N GLU A 184 18.46 1.92 -2.26
CA GLU A 184 18.30 3.34 -2.59
C GLU A 184 17.04 3.93 -1.95
N ALA A 185 15.97 3.13 -1.84
CA ALA A 185 14.77 3.52 -1.11
C ALA A 185 15.08 3.77 0.37
N ALA A 186 15.72 2.81 1.03
CA ALA A 186 16.14 2.94 2.43
C ALA A 186 17.02 4.17 2.65
N LYS A 187 17.96 4.43 1.73
CA LYS A 187 18.83 5.61 1.78
C LYS A 187 18.07 6.91 1.81
N ASN A 188 17.11 7.06 0.91
CA ASN A 188 16.32 8.28 0.83
C ASN A 188 15.39 8.44 2.03
N PHE A 189 14.76 7.36 2.51
CA PHE A 189 13.94 7.41 3.72
C PHE A 189 14.75 7.76 4.97
N TYR A 190 15.97 7.22 5.08
CA TYR A 190 16.88 7.51 6.18
C TYR A 190 17.40 8.97 6.15
N GLN A 191 17.77 9.47 4.98
CA GLN A 191 18.15 10.87 4.84
C GLN A 191 17.00 11.81 5.21
N ALA A 192 15.76 11.48 4.80
CA ALA A 192 14.59 12.23 5.22
C ALA A 192 14.37 12.16 6.75
N LEU A 193 14.56 10.99 7.37
CA LEU A 193 14.45 10.81 8.82
C LEU A 193 15.39 11.76 9.57
N ILE A 194 16.68 11.83 9.19
CA ILE A 194 17.66 12.75 9.80
C ILE A 194 17.20 14.21 9.71
N LEU A 195 16.63 14.61 8.57
CA LEU A 195 16.12 15.98 8.41
C LEU A 195 14.94 16.25 9.34
N TYR A 196 14.01 15.31 9.46
CA TYR A 196 12.85 15.46 10.36
C TYR A 196 13.21 15.32 11.83
N GLU A 197 14.27 14.59 12.19
CA GLU A 197 14.87 14.58 13.52
C GLU A 197 15.44 15.96 13.87
N ARG A 198 16.21 16.58 12.97
CA ARG A 198 16.73 17.96 13.15
C ARG A 198 15.62 19.00 13.31
N LEU A 199 14.51 18.82 12.60
CA LEU A 199 13.34 19.70 12.70
C LEU A 199 12.48 19.41 13.94
N ASN A 200 12.70 18.31 14.67
CA ASN A 200 11.82 17.79 15.71
C ASN A 200 10.38 17.50 15.24
N TRP A 201 10.20 17.14 13.97
CA TRP A 201 8.88 16.87 13.38
C TRP A 201 8.50 15.40 13.51
N LYS A 202 7.92 15.06 14.67
CA LYS A 202 7.66 13.68 15.10
C LYS A 202 6.80 12.88 14.12
N VAL A 203 5.72 13.46 13.60
CA VAL A 203 4.84 12.76 12.66
C VAL A 203 5.57 12.37 11.37
N GLN A 204 6.46 13.22 10.86
CA GLN A 204 7.23 12.96 9.65
C GLN A 204 8.40 12.00 9.92
N GLN A 205 8.97 11.99 11.13
CA GLN A 205 9.90 10.93 11.57
C GLN A 205 9.21 9.56 11.49
N ALA A 206 7.98 9.46 12.01
CA ALA A 206 7.18 8.23 11.92
C ALA A 206 6.80 7.86 10.48
N ASP A 207 6.56 8.83 9.60
CA ASP A 207 6.34 8.56 8.16
C ASP A 207 7.59 7.91 7.54
N CYS A 208 8.79 8.41 7.84
CA CYS A 208 10.06 7.83 7.39
C CYS A 208 10.29 6.41 7.94
N LEU A 209 10.11 6.23 9.26
CA LEU A 209 10.27 4.93 9.92
C LEU A 209 9.30 3.90 9.36
N LEU A 210 8.03 4.26 9.15
CA LEU A 210 7.05 3.37 8.54
C LEU A 210 7.48 2.92 7.14
N GLN A 211 8.05 3.82 6.32
CA GLN A 211 8.58 3.43 5.00
C GLN A 211 9.82 2.54 5.11
N LEU A 212 10.72 2.80 6.05
CA LEU A 212 11.88 1.94 6.33
C LEU A 212 11.43 0.53 6.75
N GLY A 213 10.48 0.42 7.68
CA GLY A 213 9.91 -0.85 8.10
C GLY A 213 9.31 -1.66 6.94
N ILE A 214 8.63 -0.98 6.00
CA ILE A 214 8.15 -1.61 4.76
C ILE A 214 9.32 -2.12 3.89
N VAL A 215 10.40 -1.35 3.76
CA VAL A 215 11.57 -1.75 2.96
C VAL A 215 12.27 -2.97 3.56
N TYR A 216 12.51 -3.01 4.88
CA TYR A 216 13.08 -4.18 5.54
C TYR A 216 12.19 -5.42 5.39
N ALA A 217 10.87 -5.25 5.49
CA ALA A 217 9.95 -6.35 5.24
C ALA A 217 10.05 -6.90 3.81
N LEU A 218 10.30 -6.03 2.81
CA LEU A 218 10.49 -6.44 1.41
C LEU A 218 11.86 -7.10 1.16
N LEU A 219 12.85 -6.80 2.00
CA LEU A 219 14.14 -7.50 2.04
C LEU A 219 14.09 -8.84 2.80
N ASN A 220 12.93 -9.19 3.38
CA ASN A 220 12.70 -10.34 4.27
C ASN A 220 13.40 -10.24 5.65
N ASP A 221 13.84 -9.05 6.03
CA ASP A 221 14.42 -8.76 7.35
C ASP A 221 13.30 -8.40 8.34
N TYR A 222 12.57 -9.42 8.79
CA TYR A 222 11.33 -9.21 9.54
C TYR A 222 11.56 -8.67 10.97
N GLU A 223 12.67 -9.00 11.64
CA GLU A 223 12.95 -8.48 12.98
C GLU A 223 13.21 -6.96 12.97
N PRO A 224 14.13 -6.42 12.14
CA PRO A 224 14.26 -4.96 11.98
C PRO A 224 12.97 -4.30 11.50
N ALA A 225 12.25 -4.93 10.57
CA ALA A 225 10.99 -4.40 10.07
C ALA A 225 9.95 -4.21 11.18
N LYS A 226 9.79 -5.22 12.07
CA LYS A 226 8.90 -5.13 13.23
C LYS A 226 9.31 -3.96 14.12
N LEU A 227 10.57 -3.94 14.55
CA LEU A 227 11.09 -2.95 15.49
C LEU A 227 10.87 -1.51 15.02
N ILE A 228 11.29 -1.22 13.79
CA ILE A 228 11.20 0.12 13.19
C ILE A 228 9.72 0.52 12.99
N THR A 229 8.86 -0.44 12.62
CA THR A 229 7.43 -0.15 12.45
C THR A 229 6.74 0.07 13.80
N TYR A 230 7.15 -0.63 14.87
CA TYR A 230 6.67 -0.37 16.23
C TYR A 230 7.08 1.02 16.70
N GLU A 231 8.32 1.43 16.46
CA GLU A 231 8.77 2.78 16.78
C GLU A 231 7.91 3.85 16.06
N ALA A 232 7.63 3.65 14.77
CA ALA A 232 6.73 4.53 14.02
C ALA A 232 5.32 4.58 14.64
N LEU A 233 4.78 3.43 15.04
CA LEU A 233 3.46 3.32 15.66
C LEU A 233 3.41 4.10 16.99
N GLU A 234 4.39 3.92 17.87
CA GLU A 234 4.42 4.62 19.16
C GLU A 234 4.53 6.14 18.97
N ILE A 235 5.38 6.59 18.05
CA ILE A 235 5.44 8.02 17.71
C ILE A 235 4.10 8.53 17.19
N TYR A 236 3.37 7.78 16.37
CA TYR A 236 2.02 8.19 15.98
C TYR A 236 1.08 8.26 17.18
N ARG A 237 1.04 7.26 18.06
CA ARG A 237 0.13 7.24 19.22
C ARG A 237 0.38 8.41 20.17
N ASP A 238 1.64 8.81 20.33
CA ASP A 238 2.03 9.92 21.20
C ASP A 238 1.74 11.31 20.60
N ASN A 239 1.65 11.42 19.27
CA ASN A 239 1.66 12.72 18.58
C ASN A 239 0.40 13.01 17.75
N ILE A 240 -0.46 12.01 17.52
CA ILE A 240 -1.74 12.18 16.81
C ILE A 240 -2.86 11.37 17.48
N ILE A 241 -4.11 11.73 17.21
CA ILE A 241 -5.29 11.03 17.74
C ILE A 241 -5.25 9.56 17.32
N GLU A 242 -5.54 8.64 18.24
CA GLU A 242 -5.42 7.18 18.02
C GLU A 242 -6.24 6.68 16.81
N ASN A 243 -7.41 7.27 16.56
CA ASN A 243 -8.26 6.94 15.40
C ASN A 243 -7.79 7.58 14.07
N ASN A 244 -6.52 7.98 13.97
CA ASN A 244 -5.98 8.56 12.74
C ASN A 244 -5.58 7.48 11.73
N ILE A 245 -5.82 7.73 10.45
CA ILE A 245 -5.50 6.82 9.36
C ILE A 245 -4.01 6.41 9.30
N LYS A 246 -3.09 7.24 9.79
CA LYS A 246 -1.65 6.89 9.89
C LYS A 246 -1.40 5.75 10.88
N VAL A 247 -2.10 5.73 12.02
CA VAL A 247 -2.08 4.62 12.99
C VAL A 247 -2.62 3.35 12.34
N GLY A 248 -3.75 3.46 11.62
CA GLY A 248 -4.32 2.34 10.86
C GLY A 248 -3.35 1.76 9.81
N LYS A 249 -2.58 2.61 9.12
CA LYS A 249 -1.53 2.19 8.18
C LYS A 249 -0.36 1.49 8.89
N ALA A 250 0.06 1.97 10.06
CA ALA A 250 1.10 1.31 10.86
C ALA A 250 0.64 -0.09 11.32
N TYR A 251 -0.59 -0.23 11.82
CA TYR A 251 -1.17 -1.53 12.15
C TYR A 251 -1.27 -2.47 10.95
N TYR A 252 -1.68 -1.98 9.78
CA TYR A 252 -1.69 -2.80 8.56
C TYR A 252 -0.28 -3.31 8.21
N THR A 253 0.73 -2.43 8.31
CA THR A 253 2.12 -2.80 8.03
C THR A 253 2.63 -3.86 9.01
N LEU A 254 2.37 -3.70 10.32
CA LEU A 254 2.69 -4.73 11.32
C LEU A 254 1.98 -6.05 11.02
N GLY A 255 0.68 -6.01 10.74
CA GLY A 255 -0.09 -7.20 10.36
C GLY A 255 0.51 -7.92 9.16
N LYS A 256 0.97 -7.18 8.15
CA LYS A 256 1.67 -7.72 6.98
C LYS A 256 3.03 -8.35 7.36
N ILE A 257 3.81 -7.69 8.21
CA ILE A 257 5.11 -8.20 8.66
C ILE A 257 4.93 -9.51 9.45
N PHE A 258 3.98 -9.54 10.39
CA PHE A 258 3.68 -10.74 11.18
C PHE A 258 3.15 -11.89 10.33
N TYR A 259 2.36 -11.60 9.29
CA TYR A 259 1.95 -12.61 8.32
C TYR A 259 3.17 -13.26 7.63
N TYR A 260 4.11 -12.46 7.13
CA TYR A 260 5.30 -12.99 6.48
C TYR A 260 6.26 -13.70 7.44
N SER A 261 6.31 -13.28 8.72
CA SER A 261 7.01 -13.99 9.79
C SER A 261 6.25 -15.21 10.34
N LYS A 262 5.14 -15.61 9.71
CA LYS A 262 4.28 -16.76 10.07
C LYS A 262 3.61 -16.69 11.45
N ALA A 263 3.53 -15.50 12.05
CA ALA A 263 2.80 -15.27 13.29
C ALA A 263 1.35 -14.85 12.98
N PHE A 264 0.55 -15.82 12.52
CA PHE A 264 -0.75 -15.54 11.90
C PHE A 264 -1.79 -14.97 12.88
N GLU A 265 -1.79 -15.39 14.14
CA GLU A 265 -2.72 -14.90 15.17
C GLU A 265 -2.46 -13.41 15.46
N VAL A 266 -1.19 -13.04 15.61
CA VAL A 266 -0.75 -11.66 15.82
C VAL A 266 -1.02 -10.81 14.56
N ALA A 267 -0.81 -11.39 13.38
CA ALA A 267 -1.16 -10.72 12.11
C ALA A 267 -2.65 -10.37 12.06
N THR A 268 -3.53 -11.32 12.41
CA THR A 268 -4.98 -11.09 12.47
C THR A 268 -5.34 -9.96 13.43
N GLU A 269 -4.75 -9.93 14.63
CA GLU A 269 -5.01 -8.87 15.62
C GLU A 269 -4.69 -7.47 15.06
N TYR A 270 -3.50 -7.29 14.48
CA TYR A 270 -3.09 -6.01 13.92
C TYR A 270 -3.91 -5.61 12.69
N LEU A 271 -4.29 -6.58 11.85
CA LEU A 271 -5.15 -6.30 10.69
C LEU A 271 -6.56 -5.90 11.12
N LEU A 272 -7.12 -6.50 12.17
CA LEU A 272 -8.42 -6.10 12.72
C LEU A 272 -8.36 -4.71 13.38
N LYS A 273 -7.26 -4.36 14.06
CA LYS A 273 -7.03 -3.00 14.57
C LYS A 273 -6.96 -1.97 13.42
N SER A 274 -6.25 -2.31 12.34
CA SER A 274 -6.20 -1.48 11.13
C SER A 274 -7.59 -1.32 10.50
N LEU A 275 -8.34 -2.41 10.34
CA LEU A 275 -9.69 -2.41 9.79
C LEU A 275 -10.62 -1.51 10.61
N LYS A 276 -10.54 -1.57 11.94
CA LYS A 276 -11.36 -0.75 12.84
C LYS A 276 -11.14 0.75 12.61
N ILE A 277 -9.88 1.19 12.56
CA ILE A 277 -9.54 2.60 12.30
C ILE A 277 -10.00 3.03 10.90
N HIS A 278 -9.81 2.18 9.88
CA HIS A 278 -10.26 2.52 8.53
C HIS A 278 -11.80 2.64 8.46
N SER A 279 -12.53 1.73 9.11
CA SER A 279 -14.00 1.78 9.20
C SER A 279 -14.48 3.07 9.88
N ASP A 280 -13.87 3.44 11.00
CA ASP A 280 -14.23 4.65 11.72
C ASP A 280 -13.89 5.94 10.95
N TYR A 281 -12.79 5.93 10.17
CA TYR A 281 -12.36 7.08 9.37
C TYR A 281 -13.19 7.29 8.09
N TYR A 282 -13.42 6.22 7.31
CA TYR A 282 -14.09 6.32 6.00
C TYR A 282 -15.61 6.23 6.10
N GLN A 283 -16.16 5.67 7.19
CA GLN A 283 -17.60 5.46 7.40
C GLN A 283 -18.31 4.71 6.26
N ASN A 284 -17.54 4.01 5.44
CA ASN A 284 -17.97 3.29 4.25
C ASN A 284 -17.05 2.09 4.04
N ASP A 285 -17.48 0.94 4.52
CA ASP A 285 -16.70 -0.31 4.54
C ASP A 285 -16.47 -0.93 3.15
N TYR A 286 -16.94 -0.29 2.07
CA TYR A 286 -16.78 -0.72 0.68
C TYR A 286 -15.97 0.29 -0.15
N ASP A 287 -15.13 1.08 0.50
CA ASP A 287 -14.17 1.96 -0.17
C ASP A 287 -12.94 1.17 -0.67
N PHE A 288 -12.34 1.61 -1.78
CA PHE A 288 -11.15 0.98 -2.36
C PHE A 288 -9.98 0.85 -1.36
N ASN A 289 -9.91 1.75 -0.36
CA ASN A 289 -8.90 1.69 0.70
C ASN A 289 -8.93 0.41 1.53
N PHE A 290 -10.06 -0.33 1.56
CA PHE A 290 -10.18 -1.57 2.32
C PHE A 290 -9.71 -2.83 1.58
N VAL A 291 -9.54 -2.77 0.24
CA VAL A 291 -9.18 -3.92 -0.60
C VAL A 291 -7.96 -4.67 -0.02
N LYS A 292 -6.92 -3.93 0.36
CA LYS A 292 -5.67 -4.48 0.87
C LYS A 292 -5.83 -5.16 2.22
N ILE A 293 -6.61 -4.55 3.12
CA ILE A 293 -6.85 -5.07 4.48
C ILE A 293 -7.68 -6.35 4.40
N TYR A 294 -8.79 -6.32 3.66
CA TYR A 294 -9.66 -7.47 3.48
C TYR A 294 -8.98 -8.62 2.77
N ASN A 295 -8.24 -8.35 1.69
CA ASN A 295 -7.50 -9.41 0.99
C ASN A 295 -6.46 -10.06 1.92
N LEU A 296 -5.72 -9.29 2.70
CA LEU A 296 -4.73 -9.85 3.61
C LEU A 296 -5.37 -10.62 4.77
N LEU A 297 -6.48 -10.14 5.34
CA LEU A 297 -7.27 -10.92 6.31
C LEU A 297 -7.74 -12.26 5.70
N GLY A 298 -8.27 -12.23 4.47
CA GLY A 298 -8.67 -13.44 3.75
C GLY A 298 -7.53 -14.44 3.60
N ILE A 299 -6.34 -13.96 3.20
CA ILE A 299 -5.13 -14.79 3.08
C ILE A 299 -4.75 -15.40 4.44
N VAL A 300 -4.74 -14.61 5.52
CA VAL A 300 -4.37 -15.08 6.87
C VAL A 300 -5.35 -16.16 7.33
N TYR A 301 -6.66 -15.95 7.19
CA TYR A 301 -7.67 -16.96 7.54
C TYR A 301 -7.59 -18.21 6.67
N GLN A 302 -7.23 -18.07 5.40
CA GLN A 302 -7.03 -19.22 4.51
C GLN A 302 -5.87 -20.10 4.97
N VAL A 303 -4.74 -19.50 5.37
CA VAL A 303 -3.58 -20.24 5.92
C VAL A 303 -3.91 -20.89 7.26
N GLN A 304 -4.81 -20.30 8.05
CA GLN A 304 -5.35 -20.88 9.28
C GLN A 304 -6.46 -21.94 9.03
N HIS A 305 -6.70 -22.34 7.78
CA HIS A 305 -7.74 -23.30 7.38
C HIS A 305 -9.19 -22.88 7.71
N GLN A 306 -9.43 -21.60 7.95
CA GLN A 306 -10.77 -21.02 8.17
C GLN A 306 -11.33 -20.52 6.84
N LEU A 307 -11.60 -21.45 5.92
CA LEU A 307 -11.90 -21.15 4.52
C LEU A 307 -13.18 -20.32 4.32
N ASP A 308 -14.23 -20.56 5.10
CA ASP A 308 -15.47 -19.77 5.02
C ASP A 308 -15.22 -18.29 5.35
N ILE A 309 -14.46 -18.02 6.41
CA ILE A 309 -14.11 -16.67 6.85
C ILE A 309 -13.19 -16.00 5.82
N ALA A 310 -12.26 -16.77 5.23
CA ALA A 310 -11.40 -16.28 4.17
C ALA A 310 -12.22 -15.81 2.96
N ILE A 311 -13.20 -16.61 2.53
CA ILE A 311 -14.11 -16.29 1.42
C ILE A 311 -14.93 -15.03 1.74
N ASP A 312 -15.42 -14.87 2.97
CA ASP A 312 -16.15 -13.66 3.39
C ASP A 312 -15.27 -12.41 3.22
N TYR A 313 -14.02 -12.45 3.71
CA TYR A 313 -13.11 -11.31 3.58
C TYR A 313 -12.68 -11.05 2.14
N PHE A 314 -12.39 -12.07 1.34
CA PHE A 314 -12.12 -11.87 -0.09
C PHE A 314 -13.33 -11.27 -0.81
N THR A 315 -14.54 -11.69 -0.48
CA THR A 315 -15.77 -11.14 -1.05
C THR A 315 -15.94 -9.66 -0.68
N LEU A 316 -15.61 -9.28 0.57
CA LEU A 316 -15.56 -7.87 0.97
C LEU A 316 -14.52 -7.09 0.16
N ALA A 317 -13.33 -7.66 -0.09
CA ALA A 317 -12.31 -7.03 -0.94
C ALA A 317 -12.81 -6.81 -2.38
N VAL A 318 -13.49 -7.79 -2.98
CA VAL A 318 -14.09 -7.65 -4.33
C VAL A 318 -15.13 -6.52 -4.36
N ARG A 319 -15.97 -6.39 -3.32
CA ARG A 319 -16.99 -5.32 -3.26
C ARG A 319 -16.41 -3.90 -3.22
N CYS A 320 -15.20 -3.75 -2.71
CA CYS A 320 -14.53 -2.45 -2.62
C CYS A 320 -14.13 -1.88 -3.99
N TYR A 321 -14.07 -2.72 -5.03
CA TYR A 321 -13.73 -2.26 -6.37
C TYR A 321 -14.83 -1.39 -6.98
N ARG A 322 -16.12 -1.54 -6.61
CA ARG A 322 -17.27 -0.76 -7.15
C ARG A 322 -17.20 -0.53 -8.68
N GLY A 323 -16.60 -1.51 -9.36
CA GLY A 323 -16.34 -1.56 -10.78
C GLY A 323 -15.26 -0.61 -11.35
N SER A 324 -14.38 -0.08 -10.51
CA SER A 324 -12.97 0.08 -10.87
C SER A 324 -12.32 -1.31 -10.94
N PHE A 325 -11.34 -1.54 -11.79
CA PHE A 325 -10.65 -2.84 -11.88
C PHE A 325 -9.15 -2.64 -12.06
N ASP A 326 -8.37 -3.49 -11.41
CA ASP A 326 -6.93 -3.63 -11.63
C ASP A 326 -6.54 -5.12 -11.58
N ALA A 327 -5.28 -5.40 -11.89
CA ALA A 327 -4.74 -6.76 -11.80
C ALA A 327 -4.88 -7.41 -10.41
N GLN A 328 -5.00 -6.61 -9.34
CA GLN A 328 -5.17 -7.13 -7.98
C GLN A 328 -6.56 -7.76 -7.78
N LEU A 329 -7.61 -7.34 -8.52
CA LEU A 329 -8.88 -8.07 -8.51
C LEU A 329 -8.71 -9.51 -8.96
N GLY A 330 -7.95 -9.75 -10.04
CA GLY A 330 -7.68 -11.10 -10.54
C GLY A 330 -7.00 -11.98 -9.48
N GLN A 331 -6.14 -11.39 -8.64
CA GLN A 331 -5.50 -12.09 -7.54
C GLN A 331 -6.49 -12.48 -6.45
N ILE A 332 -7.40 -11.58 -6.08
CA ILE A 332 -8.43 -11.84 -5.07
C ILE A 332 -9.39 -12.93 -5.57
N LEU A 333 -9.83 -12.86 -6.83
CA LEU A 333 -10.68 -13.90 -7.45
C LEU A 333 -9.97 -15.26 -7.47
N ASN A 334 -8.69 -15.29 -7.82
CA ASN A 334 -7.90 -16.52 -7.73
C ASN A 334 -7.83 -17.05 -6.28
N ASN A 335 -7.68 -16.19 -5.28
CA ASN A 335 -7.67 -16.62 -3.87
C ASN A 335 -9.02 -17.22 -3.45
N ILE A 336 -10.14 -16.63 -3.89
CA ILE A 336 -11.48 -17.19 -3.68
C ILE A 336 -11.59 -18.58 -4.33
N GLY A 337 -11.11 -18.73 -5.57
CA GLY A 337 -11.10 -20.02 -6.26
C GLY A 337 -10.29 -21.09 -5.50
N VAL A 338 -9.13 -20.72 -4.97
CA VAL A 338 -8.31 -21.62 -4.12
C VAL A 338 -9.05 -21.99 -2.83
N ALA A 339 -9.75 -21.05 -2.19
CA ALA A 339 -10.53 -21.34 -0.99
C ALA A 339 -11.69 -22.31 -1.28
N TYR A 340 -12.43 -22.12 -2.37
CA TYR A 340 -13.48 -23.06 -2.79
C TYR A 340 -12.93 -24.43 -3.20
N LEU A 341 -11.75 -24.48 -3.82
CA LEU A 341 -11.06 -25.73 -4.11
C LEU A 341 -10.76 -26.50 -2.81
N GLY A 342 -10.32 -25.79 -1.76
CA GLY A 342 -10.11 -26.36 -0.42
C GLY A 342 -11.39 -26.88 0.23
N LEU A 343 -12.54 -26.26 -0.05
CA LEU A 343 -13.86 -26.73 0.37
C LEU A 343 -14.43 -27.86 -0.52
N LYS A 344 -13.71 -28.26 -1.59
CA LYS A 344 -14.17 -29.23 -2.62
C LYS A 344 -15.39 -28.77 -3.43
N GLU A 345 -15.67 -27.47 -3.44
CA GLU A 345 -16.71 -26.85 -4.25
C GLU A 345 -16.15 -26.58 -5.66
N LEU A 346 -15.95 -27.65 -6.43
CA LEU A 346 -15.16 -27.62 -7.68
C LEU A 346 -15.75 -26.70 -8.77
N GLU A 347 -17.08 -26.63 -8.87
CA GLU A 347 -17.76 -25.76 -9.85
C GLU A 347 -17.48 -24.28 -9.54
N LEU A 348 -17.68 -23.88 -8.28
CA LEU A 348 -17.40 -22.50 -7.84
C LEU A 348 -15.91 -22.16 -7.97
N ALA A 349 -15.03 -23.09 -7.62
CA ALA A 349 -13.59 -22.89 -7.79
C ALA A 349 -13.23 -22.61 -9.26
N SER A 350 -13.79 -23.40 -10.19
CA SER A 350 -13.62 -23.20 -11.64
C SER A 350 -14.13 -21.84 -12.10
N ASP A 351 -15.32 -21.42 -11.66
CA ASP A 351 -15.90 -20.11 -12.01
C ASP A 351 -14.98 -18.96 -11.58
N PHE A 352 -14.50 -18.99 -10.33
CA PHE A 352 -13.60 -17.95 -9.81
C PHE A 352 -12.24 -17.94 -10.52
N PHE A 353 -11.70 -19.10 -10.90
CA PHE A 353 -10.49 -19.17 -11.71
C PHE A 353 -10.71 -18.62 -13.12
N ASN A 354 -11.82 -18.94 -13.78
CA ASN A 354 -12.15 -18.37 -15.08
C ASN A 354 -12.30 -16.84 -15.01
N ASN A 355 -12.99 -16.33 -13.99
CA ASN A 355 -13.12 -14.89 -13.75
C ASN A 355 -11.75 -14.23 -13.49
N ALA A 356 -10.85 -14.89 -12.76
CA ALA A 356 -9.49 -14.40 -12.55
C ALA A 356 -8.68 -14.34 -13.87
N ASP A 357 -8.76 -15.36 -14.74
CA ASP A 357 -8.08 -15.32 -16.05
C ASP A 357 -8.66 -14.24 -16.96
N GLN A 358 -9.98 -14.01 -16.93
CA GLN A 358 -10.61 -12.93 -17.66
C GLN A 358 -10.05 -11.57 -17.25
N VAL A 359 -9.98 -11.28 -15.94
CA VAL A 359 -9.36 -10.03 -15.44
C VAL A 359 -7.90 -9.94 -15.87
N TYR A 360 -7.11 -10.99 -15.67
CA TYR A 360 -5.71 -10.99 -16.06
C TYR A 360 -5.48 -10.84 -17.56
N SER A 361 -6.42 -11.31 -18.40
CA SER A 361 -6.30 -11.21 -19.85
C SER A 361 -6.29 -9.76 -20.37
N VAL A 362 -6.87 -8.83 -19.60
CA VAL A 362 -6.85 -7.39 -19.89
C VAL A 362 -5.46 -6.79 -19.69
N TYR A 363 -4.71 -7.26 -18.69
CA TYR A 363 -3.44 -6.66 -18.27
C TYR A 363 -2.20 -7.44 -18.73
N PHE A 364 -2.36 -8.74 -19.00
CA PHE A 364 -1.24 -9.66 -19.16
C PHE A 364 -1.40 -10.62 -20.33
N GLU A 365 -0.29 -10.79 -21.06
CA GLU A 365 -0.15 -11.85 -22.05
C GLU A 365 -0.25 -13.24 -21.42
N GLN A 366 -0.55 -14.25 -22.24
CA GLN A 366 -0.75 -15.63 -21.78
C GLN A 366 0.50 -16.24 -21.12
N THR A 367 1.69 -15.72 -21.42
CA THR A 367 2.97 -16.18 -20.87
C THR A 367 3.18 -15.74 -19.42
N ASN A 368 2.39 -14.78 -18.93
CA ASN A 368 2.47 -14.23 -17.58
C ASN A 368 2.23 -15.30 -16.50
N ILE A 369 3.02 -15.23 -15.43
CA ILE A 369 3.02 -16.20 -14.33
C ILE A 369 1.65 -16.29 -13.64
N LEU A 370 0.94 -15.17 -13.49
CA LEU A 370 -0.37 -15.14 -12.84
C LEU A 370 -1.41 -15.91 -13.67
N ARG A 371 -1.41 -15.73 -14.99
CA ARG A 371 -2.29 -16.47 -15.91
C ARG A 371 -1.94 -17.96 -15.97
N LYS A 372 -0.65 -18.29 -15.99
CA LYS A 372 -0.20 -19.69 -15.90
C LYS A 372 -0.67 -20.36 -14.61
N ARG A 373 -0.58 -19.68 -13.46
CA ARG A 373 -1.06 -20.21 -12.18
C ARG A 373 -2.56 -20.51 -12.22
N VAL A 374 -3.38 -19.60 -12.76
CA VAL A 374 -4.83 -19.83 -12.89
C VAL A 374 -5.13 -21.04 -13.78
N LYS A 375 -4.41 -21.20 -14.90
CA LYS A 375 -4.56 -22.37 -15.78
C LYS A 375 -4.21 -23.68 -15.07
N LEU A 376 -3.11 -23.72 -14.31
CA LEU A 376 -2.74 -24.89 -13.51
C LEU A 376 -3.81 -25.24 -12.48
N ASN A 377 -4.42 -24.24 -11.84
CA ASN A 377 -5.52 -24.46 -10.91
C ASN A 377 -6.75 -25.07 -11.61
N LEU A 378 -7.12 -24.56 -12.80
CA LEU A 378 -8.20 -25.13 -13.61
C LEU A 378 -7.91 -26.57 -14.06
N GLU A 379 -6.68 -26.88 -14.46
CA GLU A 379 -6.25 -28.23 -14.81
C GLU A 379 -6.33 -29.17 -13.61
N SER A 380 -5.95 -28.70 -12.42
CA SER A 380 -6.02 -29.51 -11.20
C SER A 380 -7.45 -29.95 -10.86
N ILE A 381 -8.46 -29.11 -11.13
CA ILE A 381 -9.87 -29.45 -10.93
C ILE A 381 -10.28 -30.59 -11.86
N LYS A 382 -9.88 -30.55 -13.14
CA LYS A 382 -10.23 -31.57 -14.14
C LYS A 382 -9.69 -32.96 -13.81
N VAL A 383 -8.60 -33.04 -13.07
CA VAL A 383 -8.02 -34.32 -12.61
C VAL A 383 -8.82 -34.92 -11.45
N HIS A 384 -9.60 -34.11 -10.72
CA HIS A 384 -10.39 -34.52 -9.56
C HIS A 384 -11.89 -34.73 -9.88
N GLN A 385 -12.31 -34.47 -11.12
CA GLN A 385 -13.61 -34.82 -11.69
C GLN A 385 -13.52 -36.18 -12.36
#